data_AF-A0A0N7LPY1-F1
#
_entry.id   AF-A0A0N7LPY1-F1
#
_cell.length_a   1.000
_cell.length_b   1.000
_cell.length_c   1.000
_cell.angle_alpha   90.00
_cell.angle_beta   90.00
_cell.angle_gamma   90.00
#
_symmetry.space_group_name_H-M   'P 1'
#
loop_
_entity.id
_entity.type
_entity.pdbx_description
1 polymer ?
#
loop_
_entity_poly.entity_id
_entity_poly.type
_entity_poly.pdbx_seq_one_letter_code
_entity_poly.pdbx_strand_id
1 'polypeptide(L)'
;MAKDPSRVSEGDLVIPALEALTENKPNGLSTAELIPILRDALKPSGRDLEISPLRGDDYFSEKVRNLKSHNKLEKLGVATYDGERYHITDKGERYAQKVQGARESYARQGFNKTSVTRSVTPEKDCVFVEEGQSQEVAKSIVIRSKKLREYAIKHYSKADGKIECSGCGFEGSTVYGEGGKGLIEIHHLKPISSSGETKEDLRKAVKKVKPLCPNCHRMVHRKAGEVMDIATLKALIGN
;
A
#
# COMPACT_ATOMS: atom_id res chain seq x y z
N MET A 1 13.91 16.56 18.14
CA MET A 1 12.52 16.95 17.79
C MET A 1 12.09 16.12 16.60
N ALA A 2 11.04 15.31 16.73
CA ALA A 2 10.54 14.49 15.62
C ALA A 2 10.07 15.42 14.48
N LYS A 3 10.54 15.18 13.25
CA LYS A 3 10.04 15.90 12.07
C LYS A 3 8.57 15.53 11.88
N ASP A 4 7.70 16.53 11.85
CA ASP A 4 6.31 16.36 11.43
C ASP A 4 6.30 15.77 10.01
N PRO A 5 5.78 14.55 9.82
CA PRO A 5 5.79 13.87 8.53
C PRO A 5 4.89 14.54 7.49
N SER A 6 4.02 15.48 7.89
CA SER A 6 3.15 16.24 6.98
C SER A 6 3.85 17.45 6.34
N ARG A 7 5.03 17.85 6.83
CA ARG A 7 5.73 19.05 6.39
C ARG A 7 6.74 18.75 5.29
N VAL A 8 6.68 19.48 4.18
CA VAL A 8 7.64 19.39 3.08
C VAL A 8 9.04 19.79 3.59
N SER A 9 10.05 18.98 3.32
CA SER A 9 11.45 19.30 3.62
C SER A 9 12.19 19.80 2.37
N GLU A 10 13.31 20.50 2.53
CA GLU A 10 14.12 20.94 1.37
C GLU A 10 14.61 19.77 0.51
N GLY A 11 14.77 18.57 1.08
CA GLY A 11 15.10 17.37 0.32
C GLY A 11 13.98 16.93 -0.63
N ASP A 12 12.72 17.13 -0.22
CA ASP A 12 11.55 16.76 -1.03
C ASP A 12 11.38 17.69 -2.25
N LEU A 13 12.00 18.87 -2.22
CA LEU A 13 11.99 19.83 -3.32
C LEU A 13 12.99 19.47 -4.44
N VAL A 14 13.99 18.63 -4.18
CA VAL A 14 15.10 18.39 -5.13
C VAL A 14 14.61 17.74 -6.42
N ILE A 15 13.83 16.65 -6.34
CA ILE A 15 13.33 15.95 -7.53
C ILE A 15 12.41 16.83 -8.36
N PRO A 16 11.32 17.39 -7.79
CA PRO A 16 10.40 18.16 -8.61
C PRO A 16 11.05 19.44 -9.18
N ALA A 17 12.07 20.00 -8.50
CA ALA A 17 12.85 21.10 -9.06
C ALA A 17 13.69 20.68 -10.27
N LEU A 18 14.34 19.51 -10.23
CA LEU A 18 15.09 19.00 -11.38
C LEU A 18 14.19 18.62 -12.55
N GLU A 19 13.03 18.03 -12.28
CA GLU A 19 12.00 17.76 -13.30
C GLU A 19 11.59 19.08 -13.99
N ALA A 20 11.23 20.10 -13.21
CA ALA A 20 10.88 21.42 -13.72
C ALA A 20 12.00 22.09 -14.54
N LEU A 21 13.26 22.00 -14.06
CA LEU A 21 14.41 22.57 -14.78
C LEU A 21 14.73 21.81 -16.07
N THR A 22 14.46 20.50 -16.12
CA THR A 22 14.64 19.69 -17.34
C THR A 22 13.63 20.12 -18.41
N GLU A 23 12.38 20.36 -18.02
CA GLU A 23 11.32 20.82 -18.93
C GLU A 23 11.53 22.24 -19.47
N ASN A 24 12.31 23.06 -18.75
CA ASN A 24 12.55 24.47 -19.08
C ASN A 24 13.97 24.75 -19.60
N LYS A 25 14.68 23.72 -20.08
CA LYS A 25 15.94 23.87 -20.82
C LYS A 25 15.70 24.57 -22.17
N PRO A 26 16.61 25.47 -22.61
CA PRO A 26 17.85 25.89 -21.97
C PRO A 26 17.72 27.13 -21.06
N ASN A 27 16.52 27.69 -20.91
CA ASN A 27 16.32 29.03 -20.32
C ASN A 27 16.41 29.06 -18.78
N GLY A 28 16.28 27.92 -18.12
CA GLY A 28 16.32 27.81 -16.66
C GLY A 28 15.09 28.41 -15.97
N LEU A 29 15.07 28.36 -14.64
CA LEU A 29 13.96 28.87 -13.82
C LEU A 29 14.45 29.70 -12.64
N SER A 30 13.80 30.83 -12.39
CA SER A 30 13.95 31.59 -11.14
C SER A 30 13.24 30.90 -9.97
N THR A 31 13.55 31.30 -8.74
CA THR A 31 12.83 30.82 -7.56
C THR A 31 11.35 31.19 -7.57
N ALA A 32 11.00 32.35 -8.17
CA ALA A 32 9.61 32.79 -8.31
C ALA A 32 8.81 31.89 -9.26
N GLU A 33 9.43 31.44 -10.36
CA GLU A 33 8.83 30.53 -11.33
C GLU A 33 8.76 29.08 -10.80
N LEU A 34 9.73 28.66 -9.96
CA LEU A 34 9.72 27.35 -9.32
C LEU A 34 8.58 27.18 -8.30
N ILE A 35 8.22 28.22 -7.55
CA ILE A 35 7.19 28.13 -6.50
C ILE A 35 5.87 27.53 -7.00
N PRO A 36 5.20 28.07 -8.05
CA PRO A 36 3.93 27.52 -8.52
C PRO A 36 4.05 26.09 -9.06
N ILE A 37 5.15 25.76 -9.75
CA ILE A 37 5.39 24.40 -10.28
C ILE A 37 5.53 23.40 -9.13
N LEU A 38 6.33 23.74 -8.12
CA LEU A 38 6.54 22.88 -6.97
C LEU A 38 5.28 22.74 -6.10
N ARG A 39 4.43 23.77 -6.03
CA ARG A 39 3.13 23.69 -5.35
C ARG A 39 2.20 22.68 -6.02
N ASP A 40 2.11 22.71 -7.35
CA ASP A 40 1.27 21.77 -8.07
C ASP A 40 1.79 20.33 -7.93
N ALA A 41 3.11 20.15 -8.02
CA ALA A 41 3.74 18.84 -7.91
C ALA A 41 3.61 18.20 -6.52
N LEU A 42 3.75 18.99 -5.44
CA LEU A 42 3.81 18.49 -4.07
C LEU A 42 2.51 18.63 -3.29
N LYS A 43 1.59 19.50 -3.71
CA LYS A 43 0.31 19.78 -3.04
C LYS A 43 0.48 19.97 -1.52
N PRO A 44 1.27 20.98 -1.08
CA PRO A 44 1.55 21.21 0.33
C PRO A 44 0.26 21.45 1.14
N SER A 45 0.27 21.09 2.42
CA SER A 45 -0.90 21.18 3.30
C SER A 45 -0.53 21.57 4.72
N GLY A 46 -1.54 21.89 5.54
CA GLY A 46 -1.35 22.25 6.94
C GLY A 46 -0.43 23.46 7.11
N ARG A 47 0.60 23.29 7.96
CA ARG A 47 1.53 24.36 8.33
C ARG A 47 2.32 24.94 7.15
N ASP A 48 2.49 24.21 6.06
CA ASP A 48 3.17 24.73 4.87
C ASP A 48 2.38 25.84 4.16
N LEU A 49 1.07 25.95 4.42
CA LEU A 49 0.20 27.01 3.90
C LEU A 49 0.03 28.18 4.90
N GLU A 50 0.56 28.07 6.12
CA GLU A 50 0.53 29.17 7.09
C GLU A 50 1.51 30.27 6.69
N ILE A 51 1.12 31.53 6.91
CA ILE A 51 1.96 32.69 6.64
C ILE A 51 3.07 32.77 7.69
N SER A 52 4.32 32.87 7.22
CA SER A 52 5.49 33.05 8.05
C SER A 52 5.47 34.48 8.64
N PRO A 53 5.56 34.63 9.98
CA PRO A 53 5.49 35.93 10.63
C PRO A 53 6.66 36.87 10.29
N LEU A 54 7.73 36.33 9.69
CA LEU A 54 8.96 37.06 9.38
C LEU A 54 9.03 37.61 7.95
N ARG A 55 8.26 37.05 7.01
CA ARG A 55 8.45 37.32 5.57
C ARG A 55 7.17 37.59 4.78
N GLY A 56 6.00 37.37 5.37
CA GLY A 56 4.70 37.64 4.72
C GLY A 56 4.34 36.67 3.58
N ASP A 57 5.18 35.68 3.29
CA ASP A 57 4.90 34.53 2.45
C ASP A 57 4.64 33.26 3.30
N ASP A 58 4.03 32.24 2.71
CA ASP A 58 3.81 30.98 3.42
C ASP A 58 5.08 30.15 3.60
N TYR A 59 5.07 29.26 4.59
CA TYR A 59 6.23 28.43 4.91
C TYR A 59 6.70 27.55 3.74
N PHE A 60 5.84 27.18 2.78
CA PHE A 60 6.25 26.47 1.57
C PHE A 60 7.08 27.36 0.65
N SER A 61 6.60 28.56 0.35
CA SER A 61 7.32 29.55 -0.47
C SER A 61 8.67 29.89 0.14
N GLU A 62 8.72 30.05 1.45
CA GLU A 62 9.97 30.29 2.18
C GLU A 62 10.98 29.15 1.94
N LYS A 63 10.54 27.89 2.03
CA LYS A 63 11.42 26.72 1.77
C LYS A 63 11.95 26.68 0.34
N VAL A 64 11.11 26.99 -0.65
CA VAL A 64 11.55 27.03 -2.05
C VAL A 64 12.61 28.12 -2.25
N ARG A 65 12.42 29.29 -1.64
CA ARG A 65 13.42 30.37 -1.67
C ARG A 65 14.71 29.98 -0.93
N ASN A 66 14.61 29.20 0.15
CA ASN A 66 15.76 28.73 0.91
C ASN A 66 16.65 27.74 0.13
N LEU A 67 16.16 27.12 -0.96
CA LEU A 67 17.01 26.34 -1.87
C LEU A 67 18.22 27.16 -2.36
N LYS A 68 18.01 28.46 -2.61
CA LYS A 68 19.06 29.42 -3.01
C LYS A 68 19.97 29.75 -1.85
N SER A 69 19.44 30.20 -0.71
CA SER A 69 20.31 30.61 0.41
C SER A 69 21.16 29.45 0.96
N HIS A 70 20.66 28.22 0.88
CA HIS A 70 21.39 27.04 1.35
C HIS A 70 22.27 26.38 0.27
N ASN A 71 22.26 26.91 -0.97
CA ASN A 71 22.94 26.36 -2.14
C ASN A 71 22.70 24.85 -2.32
N LYS A 72 21.48 24.38 -2.04
CA LYS A 72 21.22 22.93 -1.88
C LYS A 72 21.45 22.17 -3.18
N LEU A 73 20.94 22.69 -4.31
CA LEU A 73 21.06 22.05 -5.62
C LEU A 73 22.50 22.11 -6.16
N GLU A 74 23.20 23.21 -5.89
CA GLU A 74 24.61 23.39 -6.29
C GLU A 74 25.55 22.49 -5.49
N LYS A 75 25.34 22.35 -4.17
CA LYS A 75 26.10 21.42 -3.31
C LYS A 75 25.96 19.96 -3.76
N LEU A 76 24.81 19.58 -4.30
CA LEU A 76 24.57 18.26 -4.87
C LEU A 76 25.16 18.10 -6.29
N GLY A 77 25.54 19.21 -6.92
CA GLY A 77 26.05 19.26 -8.30
C GLY A 77 25.00 18.99 -9.37
N VAL A 78 23.71 19.15 -9.03
CA VAL A 78 22.58 18.80 -9.93
C VAL A 78 22.00 20.01 -10.66
N ALA A 79 22.23 21.21 -10.16
CA ALA A 79 21.91 22.46 -10.85
C ALA A 79 22.95 23.53 -10.49
N THR A 80 23.09 24.55 -11.35
CA THR A 80 23.91 25.75 -11.14
C THR A 80 23.02 26.98 -11.12
N TYR A 81 23.39 28.01 -10.35
CA TYR A 81 22.67 29.28 -10.31
C TYR A 81 23.52 30.40 -10.92
N ASP A 82 23.00 31.10 -11.94
CA ASP A 82 23.77 32.14 -12.66
C ASP A 82 23.68 33.55 -12.03
N GLY A 83 22.95 33.69 -10.92
CA GLY A 83 22.65 34.97 -10.28
C GLY A 83 21.17 35.35 -10.38
N GLU A 84 20.48 34.88 -11.41
CA GLU A 84 19.07 35.13 -11.68
C GLU A 84 18.25 33.83 -11.69
N ARG A 85 18.75 32.80 -12.39
CA ARG A 85 18.05 31.55 -12.72
C ARG A 85 18.88 30.31 -12.41
N TYR A 86 18.17 29.22 -12.12
CA TYR A 86 18.74 27.89 -12.02
C TYR A 86 18.81 27.22 -13.39
N HIS A 87 19.92 26.54 -13.65
CA HIS A 87 20.15 25.71 -14.83
C HIS A 87 20.50 24.29 -14.39
N ILE A 88 19.87 23.28 -14.96
CA ILE A 88 20.16 21.88 -14.63
C ILE A 88 21.49 21.44 -15.27
N THR A 89 22.30 20.71 -14.51
CA THR A 89 23.56 20.12 -15.02
C THR A 89 23.31 18.77 -15.70
N ASP A 90 24.26 18.26 -16.48
CA ASP A 90 24.19 16.90 -17.05
C ASP A 90 24.01 15.83 -15.97
N LYS A 91 24.64 16.02 -14.81
CA LYS A 91 24.47 15.14 -13.64
C LYS A 91 23.04 15.20 -13.12
N GLY A 92 22.45 16.39 -13.02
CA GLY A 92 21.06 16.59 -12.60
C GLY A 92 20.06 15.96 -13.56
N GLU A 93 20.30 16.09 -14.86
CA GLU A 93 19.43 15.54 -15.91
C GLU A 93 19.44 14.00 -15.91
N ARG A 94 20.63 13.38 -15.88
CA ARG A 94 20.74 11.92 -15.73
C ARG A 94 20.04 11.42 -14.48
N TYR A 95 20.14 12.18 -13.39
CA TYR A 95 19.49 11.84 -12.14
C TYR A 95 17.96 11.95 -12.22
N ALA A 96 17.43 13.02 -12.83
CA ALA A 96 15.98 13.18 -13.05
C ALA A 96 15.41 12.03 -13.88
N GLN A 97 16.07 11.66 -14.98
CA GLN A 97 15.67 10.53 -15.82
C GLN A 97 15.69 9.19 -15.07
N LYS A 98 16.74 8.94 -14.27
CA LYS A 98 16.84 7.72 -13.44
C LYS A 98 15.72 7.65 -12.40
N VAL A 99 15.39 8.77 -11.77
CA VAL A 99 14.31 8.86 -10.78
C VAL A 99 12.95 8.63 -11.43
N GLN A 100 12.72 9.13 -12.64
CA GLN A 100 11.48 8.89 -13.39
C GLN A 100 11.28 7.38 -13.67
N GLY A 101 12.30 6.70 -14.19
CA GLY A 101 12.23 5.25 -14.41
C GLY A 101 12.05 4.45 -13.12
N ALA A 102 12.67 4.91 -12.03
CA ALA A 102 12.48 4.32 -10.70
C ALA A 102 11.04 4.56 -10.18
N ARG A 103 10.50 5.78 -10.30
CA ARG A 103 9.13 6.14 -9.90
C ARG A 103 8.09 5.28 -10.60
N GLU A 104 8.24 5.04 -11.89
CA GLU A 104 7.33 4.16 -12.63
C GLU A 104 7.39 2.70 -12.15
N SER A 105 8.60 2.20 -11.87
CA SER A 105 8.80 0.88 -11.28
C SER A 105 8.21 0.76 -9.87
N TYR A 106 8.44 1.77 -9.03
CA TYR A 106 7.96 1.81 -7.64
C TYR A 106 6.45 2.02 -7.55
N ALA A 107 5.86 2.84 -8.42
CA ALA A 107 4.41 2.99 -8.51
C ALA A 107 3.73 1.67 -8.87
N ARG A 108 4.32 0.88 -9.78
CA ARG A 108 3.85 -0.48 -10.10
C ARG A 108 3.94 -1.45 -8.90
N GLN A 109 4.83 -1.19 -7.96
CA GLN A 109 5.02 -1.98 -6.74
C GLN A 109 4.19 -1.46 -5.55
N GLY A 110 3.33 -0.44 -5.75
CA GLY A 110 2.43 0.08 -4.71
C GLY A 110 3.07 1.08 -3.74
N PHE A 111 4.25 1.60 -4.04
CA PHE A 111 4.88 2.64 -3.21
C PHE A 111 4.14 3.97 -3.35
N ASN A 112 4.03 4.71 -2.25
CA ASN A 112 3.58 6.10 -2.30
C ASN A 112 4.71 7.04 -2.83
N LYS A 113 4.33 8.16 -3.43
CA LYS A 113 5.23 9.15 -4.07
C LYS A 113 6.36 9.64 -3.13
N THR A 114 6.05 9.77 -1.84
CA THR A 114 6.96 10.29 -0.81
C THR A 114 8.05 9.28 -0.47
N SER A 115 7.70 7.99 -0.33
CA SER A 115 8.65 6.91 -0.08
C SER A 115 9.64 6.76 -1.24
N VAL A 116 9.17 6.89 -2.49
CA VAL A 116 10.05 6.84 -3.66
C VAL A 116 11.10 7.95 -3.65
N THR A 117 10.66 9.18 -3.35
CA THR A 117 11.54 10.36 -3.35
C THR A 117 12.58 10.29 -2.22
N ARG A 118 12.29 9.60 -1.11
CA ARG A 118 13.25 9.36 -0.02
C ARG A 118 14.26 8.24 -0.33
N SER A 119 13.85 7.25 -1.10
CA SER A 119 14.70 6.10 -1.43
C SER A 119 15.71 6.39 -2.53
N VAL A 120 15.48 7.41 -3.35
CA VAL A 120 16.38 7.83 -4.42
C VAL A 120 16.94 9.20 -4.04
N THR A 121 18.23 9.25 -3.67
CA THR A 121 18.94 10.52 -3.41
C THR A 121 20.11 10.68 -4.39
N PRO A 122 20.52 11.92 -4.73
CA PRO A 122 21.66 12.13 -5.65
C PRO A 122 22.99 11.58 -5.12
N GLU A 123 23.05 11.29 -3.82
CA GLU A 123 24.23 10.79 -3.10
C GLU A 123 24.27 9.26 -3.03
N LYS A 124 23.12 8.57 -3.14
CA LYS A 124 23.00 7.11 -3.07
C LYS A 124 22.42 6.58 -4.37
N ASP A 125 23.30 6.05 -5.21
CA ASP A 125 23.02 5.64 -6.58
C ASP A 125 22.28 4.27 -6.70
N CYS A 126 21.53 3.88 -5.67
CA CYS A 126 21.00 2.52 -5.49
C CYS A 126 19.47 2.46 -5.68
N VAL A 127 18.99 1.51 -6.51
CA VAL A 127 17.58 1.13 -6.58
C VAL A 127 17.31 0.11 -5.48
N PHE A 128 16.48 0.46 -4.50
CA PHE A 128 16.05 -0.46 -3.44
C PHE A 128 14.90 -1.34 -3.94
N VAL A 129 14.97 -2.65 -3.69
CA VAL A 129 13.83 -3.58 -3.78
C VAL A 129 13.53 -4.02 -2.35
N GLU A 130 12.36 -3.67 -1.83
CA GLU A 130 11.94 -4.11 -0.50
C GLU A 130 10.94 -5.27 -0.63
N GLU A 131 11.35 -6.47 -0.23
CA GLU A 131 10.44 -7.59 0.01
C GLU A 131 9.95 -7.54 1.46
N GLY A 132 8.63 -7.52 1.68
CA GLY A 132 8.04 -7.72 3.01
C GLY A 132 7.66 -6.45 3.80
N GLN A 133 7.40 -5.34 3.13
CA GLN A 133 6.95 -4.12 3.80
C GLN A 133 5.60 -4.34 4.53
N SER A 134 5.59 -4.16 5.84
CA SER A 134 4.40 -4.31 6.68
C SER A 134 3.67 -2.97 6.82
N GLN A 135 2.39 -2.94 6.43
CA GLN A 135 1.50 -1.80 6.58
C GLN A 135 0.61 -2.00 7.82
N GLU A 136 0.64 -1.05 8.75
CA GLU A 136 -0.30 -1.05 9.88
C GLU A 136 -1.66 -0.49 9.44
N VAL A 137 -2.64 -1.39 9.31
CA VAL A 137 -4.02 -1.04 9.01
C VAL A 137 -4.84 -1.15 10.29
N ALA A 138 -5.46 -0.05 10.72
CA ALA A 138 -6.46 -0.06 11.79
C ALA A 138 -7.70 -0.85 11.29
N LYS A 139 -7.74 -2.14 11.62
CA LYS A 139 -8.78 -3.07 11.13
C LYS A 139 -9.71 -3.45 12.26
N SER A 140 -11.00 -3.21 12.08
CA SER A 140 -12.04 -3.78 12.94
C SER A 140 -12.11 -5.29 12.71
N ILE A 141 -11.78 -6.07 13.74
CA ILE A 141 -11.81 -7.54 13.68
C ILE A 141 -13.16 -8.03 14.20
N VAL A 142 -13.92 -8.70 13.34
CA VAL A 142 -15.11 -9.43 13.76
C VAL A 142 -14.67 -10.75 14.41
N ILE A 143 -14.93 -10.91 15.71
CA ILE A 143 -14.59 -12.12 16.47
C ILE A 143 -15.58 -13.23 16.12
N ARG A 144 -15.07 -14.37 15.64
CA ARG A 144 -15.89 -15.55 15.36
C ARG A 144 -16.12 -16.36 16.63
N SER A 145 -17.32 -16.91 16.80
CA SER A 145 -17.66 -17.76 17.95
C SER A 145 -16.89 -19.08 17.91
N LYS A 146 -15.99 -19.29 18.89
CA LYS A 146 -15.28 -20.56 19.10
C LYS A 146 -16.26 -21.72 19.32
N LYS A 147 -17.33 -21.49 20.08
CA LYS A 147 -18.38 -22.49 20.35
C LYS A 147 -19.06 -22.97 19.07
N LEU A 148 -19.37 -22.06 18.14
CA LEU A 148 -19.96 -22.44 16.85
C LEU A 148 -19.00 -23.28 16.02
N ARG A 149 -17.71 -22.92 16.00
CA ARG A 149 -16.69 -23.69 15.28
C ARG A 149 -16.57 -25.11 15.83
N GLU A 150 -16.43 -25.26 17.14
CA GLU A 150 -16.33 -26.58 17.79
C GLU A 150 -17.59 -27.42 17.57
N TYR A 151 -18.77 -26.80 17.67
CA TYR A 151 -20.03 -27.47 17.41
C TYR A 151 -20.15 -27.91 15.95
N ALA A 152 -19.76 -27.05 15.01
CA ALA A 152 -19.76 -27.38 13.58
C ALA A 152 -18.81 -28.53 13.26
N ILE A 153 -17.60 -28.53 13.82
CA ILE A 153 -16.64 -29.64 13.67
C ILE A 153 -17.29 -30.94 14.15
N LYS A 154 -17.82 -30.97 15.37
CA LYS A 154 -18.51 -32.16 15.91
C LYS A 154 -19.73 -32.58 15.09
N HIS A 155 -20.49 -31.62 14.56
CA HIS A 155 -21.68 -31.87 13.77
C HIS A 155 -21.37 -32.48 12.39
N TYR A 156 -20.26 -32.06 11.78
CA TYR A 156 -19.84 -32.52 10.45
C TYR A 156 -18.84 -33.67 10.49
N SER A 157 -18.27 -34.00 11.65
CA SER A 157 -17.44 -35.18 11.86
C SER A 157 -18.26 -36.47 11.74
N LYS A 158 -17.68 -37.44 11.03
CA LYS A 158 -18.13 -38.83 11.02
C LYS A 158 -17.71 -39.54 12.31
N ALA A 159 -18.21 -40.77 12.52
CA ALA A 159 -17.92 -41.58 13.70
C ALA A 159 -16.41 -41.88 13.90
N ASP A 160 -15.64 -41.87 12.81
CA ASP A 160 -14.18 -42.06 12.80
C ASP A 160 -13.39 -40.74 12.96
N GLY A 161 -14.09 -39.63 13.21
CA GLY A 161 -13.51 -38.29 13.40
C GLY A 161 -13.18 -37.56 12.10
N LYS A 162 -13.44 -38.16 10.92
CA LYS A 162 -13.16 -37.53 9.63
C LYS A 162 -14.19 -36.49 9.26
N ILE A 163 -13.75 -35.46 8.52
CA ILE A 163 -14.61 -34.39 8.03
C ILE A 163 -14.30 -34.18 6.55
N GLU A 164 -15.32 -34.31 5.73
CA GLU A 164 -15.21 -34.13 4.28
C GLU A 164 -15.54 -32.68 3.89
N CYS A 165 -14.79 -32.17 2.91
CA CYS A 165 -15.09 -30.90 2.26
C CYS A 165 -16.46 -30.97 1.57
N SER A 166 -17.35 -30.03 1.91
CA SER A 166 -18.66 -29.91 1.27
C SER A 166 -18.60 -29.53 -0.21
N GLY A 167 -17.46 -29.01 -0.68
CA GLY A 167 -17.21 -28.70 -2.10
C GLY A 167 -16.72 -29.92 -2.87
N CYS A 168 -15.44 -30.28 -2.69
CA CYS A 168 -14.76 -31.33 -3.46
C CYS A 168 -14.76 -32.73 -2.81
N GLY A 169 -15.30 -32.91 -1.61
CA GLY A 169 -15.25 -34.20 -0.90
C GLY A 169 -13.89 -34.54 -0.28
N PHE A 170 -12.87 -33.67 -0.41
CA PHE A 170 -11.56 -33.87 0.20
C PHE A 170 -11.65 -34.16 1.69
N GLU A 171 -10.96 -35.22 2.11
CA GLU A 171 -10.75 -35.59 3.51
C GLU A 171 -9.24 -35.70 3.73
N GLY A 172 -8.69 -34.95 4.69
CA GLY A 172 -7.25 -34.77 4.78
C GLY A 172 -6.47 -36.04 5.09
N SER A 173 -7.05 -37.00 5.82
CA SER A 173 -6.35 -38.25 6.15
C SER A 173 -6.14 -39.18 4.96
N THR A 174 -6.95 -39.03 3.89
CA THR A 174 -6.75 -39.78 2.65
C THR A 174 -5.45 -39.43 1.93
N VAL A 175 -4.94 -38.21 2.10
CA VAL A 175 -3.73 -37.71 1.43
C VAL A 175 -2.54 -37.61 2.39
N TYR A 176 -2.78 -37.17 3.62
CA TYR A 176 -1.73 -36.85 4.59
C TYR A 176 -1.68 -37.79 5.81
N GLY A 177 -2.44 -38.88 5.80
CA GLY A 177 -2.53 -39.81 6.93
C GLY A 177 -3.08 -39.13 8.20
N GLU A 178 -2.63 -39.57 9.37
CA GLU A 178 -3.14 -39.05 10.66
C GLU A 178 -3.00 -37.52 10.78
N GLY A 179 -1.91 -36.95 10.27
CA GLY A 179 -1.65 -35.50 10.30
C GLY A 179 -2.63 -34.67 9.47
N GLY A 180 -3.38 -35.30 8.56
CA GLY A 180 -4.44 -34.67 7.77
C GLY A 180 -5.82 -34.68 8.43
N LYS A 181 -6.01 -35.39 9.54
CA LYS A 181 -7.31 -35.45 10.20
C LYS A 181 -7.74 -34.06 10.65
N GLY A 182 -8.96 -33.67 10.27
CA GLY A 182 -9.49 -32.36 10.61
C GLY A 182 -8.88 -31.19 9.85
N LEU A 183 -8.13 -31.44 8.75
CA LEU A 183 -7.63 -30.40 7.83
C LEU A 183 -8.79 -29.77 7.05
N ILE A 184 -9.59 -28.96 7.76
CA ILE A 184 -10.83 -28.37 7.27
C ILE A 184 -11.05 -26.98 7.90
N GLU A 185 -11.65 -26.10 7.13
CA GLU A 185 -12.01 -24.75 7.53
C GLU A 185 -13.54 -24.60 7.55
N ILE A 186 -14.08 -24.06 8.64
CA ILE A 186 -15.51 -23.81 8.77
C ILE A 186 -15.85 -22.47 8.12
N HIS A 187 -16.46 -22.54 6.93
CA HIS A 187 -16.83 -21.40 6.10
C HIS A 187 -18.26 -20.96 6.38
N HIS A 188 -18.51 -19.64 6.46
CA HIS A 188 -19.86 -19.08 6.57
C HIS A 188 -20.41 -18.80 5.17
N LEU A 189 -21.58 -19.36 4.85
CA LEU A 189 -22.23 -19.20 3.53
C LEU A 189 -22.57 -17.75 3.19
N LYS A 190 -22.77 -16.91 4.22
CA LYS A 190 -22.89 -15.45 4.07
C LYS A 190 -21.76 -14.78 4.86
N PRO A 191 -21.08 -13.77 4.31
CA PRO A 191 -20.06 -13.03 5.05
C PRO A 191 -20.60 -12.45 6.36
N ILE A 192 -19.88 -12.66 7.46
CA ILE A 192 -20.24 -12.06 8.75
C ILE A 192 -20.02 -10.54 8.69
N SER A 193 -19.06 -10.07 7.90
CA SER A 193 -18.76 -8.64 7.71
C SER A 193 -19.94 -7.83 7.20
N SER A 194 -20.90 -8.45 6.50
CA SER A 194 -22.11 -7.81 5.98
C SER A 194 -23.37 -8.06 6.82
N SER A 195 -23.28 -8.84 7.91
CA SER A 195 -24.46 -9.38 8.61
C SER A 195 -24.72 -8.74 10.00
N GLY A 196 -23.83 -7.89 10.50
CA GLY A 196 -23.96 -7.24 11.83
C GLY A 196 -23.81 -8.21 13.01
N GLU A 197 -24.00 -7.71 14.24
CA GLU A 197 -24.04 -8.54 15.45
C GLU A 197 -25.36 -9.32 15.53
N THR A 198 -25.30 -10.65 15.43
CA THR A 198 -26.49 -11.51 15.51
C THR A 198 -26.38 -12.50 16.66
N LYS A 199 -27.39 -12.55 17.55
CA LYS A 199 -27.56 -13.65 18.51
C LYS A 199 -28.46 -14.71 17.88
N GLU A 200 -27.94 -15.91 17.69
CA GLU A 200 -28.69 -17.03 17.12
C GLU A 200 -28.40 -18.33 17.88
N ASP A 201 -29.39 -19.22 17.93
CA ASP A 201 -29.26 -20.57 18.48
C ASP A 201 -28.22 -21.40 17.69
N LEU A 202 -27.38 -22.17 18.40
CA LEU A 202 -26.33 -23.00 17.80
C LEU A 202 -26.84 -23.96 16.72
N ARG A 203 -28.04 -24.55 16.89
CA ARG A 203 -28.66 -25.48 15.93
C ARG A 203 -29.10 -24.80 14.64
N LYS A 204 -29.38 -23.50 14.70
CA LYS A 204 -29.68 -22.68 13.51
C LYS A 204 -28.39 -22.16 12.88
N ALA A 205 -27.45 -21.71 13.70
CA ALA A 205 -26.16 -21.18 13.24
C ALA A 205 -25.31 -22.23 12.49
N VAL A 206 -25.32 -23.50 12.92
CA VAL A 206 -24.55 -24.57 12.25
C VAL A 206 -24.99 -24.79 10.79
N LYS A 207 -26.25 -24.51 10.46
CA LYS A 207 -26.79 -24.66 9.10
C LYS A 207 -26.25 -23.59 8.14
N LYS A 208 -25.76 -22.47 8.67
CA LYS A 208 -25.18 -21.35 7.90
C LYS A 208 -23.69 -21.49 7.65
N VAL A 209 -23.08 -22.55 8.18
CA VAL A 209 -21.66 -22.85 7.98
C VAL A 209 -21.46 -24.21 7.33
N LYS A 210 -20.37 -24.35 6.57
CA LYS A 210 -19.99 -25.59 5.89
C LYS A 210 -18.50 -25.87 6.03
N PRO A 211 -18.10 -27.15 6.18
CA PRO A 211 -16.70 -27.55 6.14
C PRO A 211 -16.17 -27.44 4.70
N LEU A 212 -15.08 -26.71 4.50
CA LEU A 212 -14.35 -26.61 3.22
C LEU A 212 -12.86 -26.89 3.44
N CYS A 213 -12.20 -27.53 2.48
CA CYS A 213 -10.73 -27.65 2.51
C CYS A 213 -10.08 -26.29 2.21
N PRO A 214 -8.78 -26.08 2.53
CA PRO A 214 -8.11 -24.79 2.30
C PRO A 214 -8.20 -24.28 0.85
N ASN A 215 -8.18 -25.19 -0.13
CA ASN A 215 -8.28 -24.84 -1.54
C ASN A 215 -9.71 -24.40 -1.92
N CYS A 216 -10.73 -25.17 -1.52
CA CYS A 216 -12.13 -24.80 -1.75
C CYS A 216 -12.48 -23.50 -1.03
N HIS A 217 -11.97 -23.31 0.20
CA HIS A 217 -12.21 -22.09 0.96
C HIS A 217 -11.59 -20.86 0.29
N ARG A 218 -10.38 -20.98 -0.27
CA ARG A 218 -9.78 -19.93 -1.10
C ARG A 218 -10.57 -19.69 -2.38
N MET A 219 -11.05 -20.74 -3.04
CA MET A 219 -11.81 -20.61 -4.29
C MET A 219 -13.13 -19.86 -4.11
N VAL A 220 -13.86 -20.10 -3.01
CA VAL A 220 -15.11 -19.37 -2.75
C VAL A 220 -14.90 -17.88 -2.46
N HIS A 221 -13.70 -17.49 -2.02
CA HIS A 221 -13.30 -16.10 -1.77
C HIS A 221 -12.37 -15.53 -2.84
N ARG A 222 -12.25 -16.18 -4.00
CA ARG A 222 -11.26 -15.81 -5.04
C ARG A 222 -11.48 -14.40 -5.59
N LYS A 223 -12.74 -13.96 -5.68
CA LYS A 223 -13.08 -12.59 -6.09
C LYS A 223 -13.32 -11.73 -4.84
N ALA A 224 -12.62 -10.61 -4.73
CA ALA A 224 -12.78 -9.70 -3.60
C ALA A 224 -14.21 -9.15 -3.55
N GLY A 225 -14.85 -9.25 -2.38
CA GLY A 225 -16.22 -8.75 -2.16
C GLY A 225 -17.33 -9.71 -2.57
N GLU A 226 -17.02 -10.81 -3.26
CA GLU A 226 -18.00 -11.83 -3.67
C GLU A 226 -17.68 -13.16 -3.00
N VAL A 227 -18.70 -13.81 -2.43
CA VAL A 227 -18.60 -15.19 -1.96
C VAL A 227 -19.33 -16.08 -2.94
N MET A 228 -18.58 -16.92 -3.62
CA MET A 228 -19.13 -17.93 -4.53
C MET A 228 -19.92 -18.96 -3.71
N ASP A 229 -21.11 -19.32 -4.19
CA ASP A 229 -21.88 -20.38 -3.56
C ASP A 229 -21.24 -21.77 -3.80
N ILE A 230 -21.58 -22.72 -2.93
CA ILE A 230 -21.00 -24.07 -2.98
C ILE A 230 -21.49 -24.86 -4.20
N ALA A 231 -22.68 -24.58 -4.74
CA ALA A 231 -23.18 -25.27 -5.92
C ALA A 231 -22.36 -24.89 -7.17
N THR A 232 -22.06 -23.61 -7.32
CA THR A 232 -21.15 -23.07 -8.34
C THR A 232 -19.75 -23.64 -8.18
N LEU A 233 -19.24 -23.72 -6.94
CA LEU A 233 -17.95 -24.37 -6.68
C LEU A 233 -17.95 -25.85 -7.14
N LYS A 234 -19.01 -26.61 -6.86
CA LYS A 234 -19.13 -28.00 -7.30
C LYS A 234 -19.17 -28.14 -8.82
N ALA A 235 -19.91 -27.26 -9.50
CA ALA A 235 -19.97 -27.24 -10.96
C ALA A 235 -18.60 -27.01 -11.59
N LEU A 236 -17.73 -26.22 -10.97
CA LEU A 236 -16.35 -26.00 -11.44
C LEU A 236 -15.42 -27.21 -11.22
N ILE A 237 -15.70 -28.05 -10.23
CA ILE A 237 -14.87 -29.22 -9.89
C ILE A 237 -15.23 -30.42 -10.78
N GLY A 238 -16.41 -30.42 -11.40
CA GLY A 238 -16.84 -31.47 -12.32
C GLY A 238 -17.20 -32.80 -11.64
N ASN A 239 -17.72 -32.74 -10.41
CA ASN A 239 -18.26 -33.89 -9.68
C ASN A 239 -19.78 -33.99 -9.79
#